data_AF-A0A9C9X3N8-F1
#
_entry.id   AF-A0A9C9X3N8-F1
#
_cell.length_a   1.000
_cell.length_b   1.000
_cell.length_c   1.000
_cell.angle_alpha   90.00
_cell.angle_beta   90.00
_cell.angle_gamma   90.00
#
_symmetry.space_group_name_H-M   'P 1'
#
loop_
_entity.id
_entity.type
_entity.pdbx_description
1 polymer ?
#
loop_
_entity_poly.entity_id
_entity_poly.type
_entity_poly.pdbx_seq_one_letter_code
_entity_poly.pdbx_strand_id
1 'polypeptide(L)'
;MAKVLKTAALFLTVVIIVVLVSENQNRLFGKTDDIRSVSEWNLNQATLHAKMKLKKRQDGQAGKRAKPDQPDLFAEFHKSIRTRDGESEPAYPLNYKMTELQKARQLHTAPTVTLPWQARGPGNVGGRTRGIIVDPDDPTHNTWFAGSVGGGVWKTTDAGASWVNKSPELPNLATTVLAMAESNHDIIYAGTGEGFFNADAVAGDGIWKSSDRGETWTQLSSTASNPDFKYVNRIVIDPANAEIVVSVTNTGIFRSTDGGSNWTMVFTAGHRFQDLIANPQNFNTLFASENNIG
;
A
#
# COMPACT_ATOMS: atom_id res chain seq x y z
N MET A 1 -20.18 17.22 -48.79
CA MET A 1 -19.50 15.91 -48.86
C MET A 1 -18.19 15.83 -48.09
N ALA A 2 -17.31 16.85 -48.10
CA ALA A 2 -15.99 16.78 -47.43
C ALA A 2 -15.99 16.63 -45.88
N LYS A 3 -17.03 17.11 -45.17
CA LYS A 3 -17.14 16.93 -43.71
C LYS A 3 -17.45 15.48 -43.31
N VAL A 4 -18.24 14.76 -44.11
CA VAL A 4 -18.65 13.37 -43.82
C VAL A 4 -17.49 12.38 -44.03
N LEU A 5 -16.62 12.62 -45.03
CA LEU A 5 -15.42 11.81 -45.22
C LEU A 5 -14.38 11.99 -44.10
N LYS A 6 -14.25 13.20 -43.52
CA LYS A 6 -13.31 13.44 -42.40
C LYS A 6 -13.77 12.77 -41.10
N THR A 7 -15.07 12.76 -40.80
CA THR A 7 -15.59 12.01 -39.65
C THR A 7 -15.51 10.50 -39.85
N ALA A 8 -15.78 10.00 -41.05
CA ALA A 8 -15.63 8.57 -41.36
C ALA A 8 -14.17 8.11 -41.26
N ALA A 9 -13.21 8.89 -41.78
CA ALA A 9 -11.79 8.61 -41.66
C ALA A 9 -11.33 8.60 -40.19
N LEU A 10 -11.74 9.59 -39.39
CA LEU A 10 -11.40 9.66 -37.97
C LEU A 10 -11.98 8.50 -37.18
N PHE A 11 -13.24 8.10 -37.44
CA PHE A 11 -13.85 6.92 -36.83
C PHE A 11 -13.11 5.64 -37.23
N LEU A 12 -12.75 5.48 -38.50
CA LEU A 12 -12.01 4.30 -38.97
C LEU A 12 -10.61 4.22 -38.34
N THR A 13 -9.91 5.35 -38.21
CA THR A 13 -8.58 5.41 -37.57
C THR A 13 -8.68 5.08 -36.07
N VAL A 14 -9.70 5.58 -35.36
CA VAL A 14 -9.92 5.25 -33.94
C VAL A 14 -10.26 3.77 -33.75
N VAL A 15 -11.10 3.19 -34.61
CA VAL A 15 -11.42 1.75 -34.57
C VAL A 15 -10.17 0.90 -34.82
N ILE A 16 -9.33 1.26 -35.79
CA ILE A 16 -8.09 0.53 -36.10
C ILE A 16 -7.10 0.61 -34.92
N ILE A 17 -6.96 1.78 -34.27
CA ILE A 17 -6.10 1.92 -33.09
C ILE A 17 -6.61 1.06 -31.93
N VAL A 18 -7.93 1.01 -31.69
CA VAL A 18 -8.52 0.19 -30.62
C VAL A 18 -8.34 -1.31 -30.89
N VAL A 19 -8.49 -1.75 -32.14
CA VAL A 19 -8.28 -3.16 -32.54
C VAL A 19 -6.81 -3.55 -32.39
N LEU A 20 -5.87 -2.69 -32.82
CA LEU A 20 -4.44 -2.96 -32.68
C LEU A 20 -3.99 -2.97 -31.21
N VAL A 21 -4.56 -2.13 -30.36
CA VAL A 21 -4.32 -2.18 -28.90
C VAL A 21 -4.87 -3.48 -28.32
N SER A 22 -6.08 -3.90 -28.70
CA SER A 22 -6.68 -5.17 -28.24
C SER A 22 -5.88 -6.41 -28.65
N GLU A 23 -5.43 -6.49 -29.91
CA GLU A 23 -4.62 -7.63 -30.39
C GLU A 23 -3.24 -7.67 -29.75
N ASN A 24 -2.62 -6.51 -29.49
CA ASN A 24 -1.31 -6.46 -28.85
C ASN A 24 -1.39 -6.79 -27.35
N GLN A 25 -2.49 -6.43 -26.68
CA GLN A 25 -2.78 -6.83 -25.29
C GLN A 25 -3.03 -8.35 -25.18
N ASN A 26 -3.78 -8.94 -26.11
CA ASN A 26 -4.02 -10.40 -26.14
C ASN A 26 -2.75 -11.21 -26.42
N ARG A 27 -1.77 -10.65 -27.14
CA ARG A 27 -0.46 -11.28 -27.37
C ARG A 27 0.48 -11.20 -26.17
N LEU A 28 0.38 -10.15 -25.36
CA LEU A 28 1.28 -9.91 -24.22
C LEU A 28 0.81 -10.54 -22.91
N PHE A 29 -0.50 -10.76 -22.73
CA PHE A 29 -1.08 -11.18 -21.44
C PHE A 29 -1.79 -12.55 -21.44
N GLY A 30 -1.70 -13.32 -22.53
CA GLY A 30 -2.50 -14.53 -22.70
C GLY A 30 -4.00 -14.21 -22.75
N LYS A 31 -4.84 -15.17 -23.15
CA LYS A 31 -6.30 -15.00 -23.05
C LYS A 31 -6.68 -14.81 -21.59
N THR A 32 -6.89 -13.56 -21.21
CA THR A 32 -7.43 -13.16 -19.92
C THR A 32 -8.91 -12.88 -20.18
N ASP A 33 -9.76 -13.84 -19.83
CA ASP A 33 -11.23 -13.71 -19.91
C ASP A 33 -11.80 -12.64 -18.95
N ASP A 34 -10.93 -11.88 -18.28
CA ASP A 34 -11.23 -10.98 -17.15
C ASP A 34 -10.87 -9.49 -17.42
N ILE A 35 -10.43 -9.14 -18.64
CA ILE A 35 -10.18 -7.73 -19.00
C ILE A 35 -11.48 -7.13 -19.57
N ARG A 36 -12.07 -6.17 -18.85
CA ARG A 36 -13.24 -5.40 -19.32
C ARG A 36 -13.02 -4.93 -20.75
N SER A 37 -13.96 -5.27 -21.63
CA SER A 37 -13.94 -4.75 -23.00
C SER A 37 -14.08 -3.22 -22.99
N VAL A 38 -13.50 -2.55 -23.98
CA VAL A 38 -13.62 -1.08 -24.14
C VAL A 38 -15.11 -0.66 -24.17
N SER A 39 -15.99 -1.52 -24.68
CA SER A 39 -17.45 -1.34 -24.65
C SER A 39 -18.05 -1.34 -23.24
N GLU A 40 -17.66 -2.29 -22.38
CA GLU A 40 -18.13 -2.36 -20.99
C GLU A 40 -17.58 -1.21 -20.15
N TRP A 41 -16.35 -0.77 -20.41
CA TRP A 41 -15.79 0.43 -19.80
C TRP A 41 -16.60 1.68 -20.16
N ASN A 42 -16.94 1.85 -21.44
CA ASN A 42 -17.78 2.96 -21.90
C ASN A 42 -19.21 2.91 -21.33
N LEU A 43 -19.80 1.72 -21.20
CA LEU A 43 -21.11 1.53 -20.57
C LEU A 43 -21.08 1.89 -19.07
N ASN A 44 -20.01 1.51 -18.37
CA ASN A 44 -19.83 1.89 -16.96
C ASN A 44 -19.59 3.40 -16.81
N GLN A 45 -18.82 4.04 -17.69
CA GLN A 45 -18.66 5.49 -17.70
C GLN A 45 -20.00 6.21 -17.95
N ALA A 46 -20.80 5.74 -18.91
CA ALA A 46 -22.13 6.28 -19.17
C ALA A 46 -23.07 6.09 -17.96
N THR A 47 -22.98 4.94 -17.29
CA THR A 47 -23.75 4.63 -16.07
C THR A 47 -23.32 5.49 -14.88
N LEU A 48 -22.01 5.70 -14.70
CA LEU A 48 -21.45 6.65 -13.74
C LEU A 48 -21.96 8.06 -14.03
N HIS A 49 -21.85 8.54 -15.27
CA HIS A 49 -22.38 9.85 -15.67
C HIS A 49 -23.88 10.00 -15.44
N ALA A 50 -24.67 8.93 -15.65
CA ALA A 50 -26.10 8.93 -15.35
C ALA A 50 -26.37 9.03 -13.83
N LYS A 51 -25.62 8.28 -13.02
CA LYS A 51 -25.66 8.35 -11.55
C LYS A 51 -25.23 9.74 -11.05
N MET A 52 -24.21 10.36 -11.65
CA MET A 52 -23.76 11.72 -11.36
C MET A 52 -24.89 12.73 -11.58
N LYS A 53 -25.60 12.63 -12.71
CA LYS A 53 -26.74 13.53 -13.02
C LYS A 53 -27.91 13.34 -12.06
N LEU A 54 -28.20 12.10 -11.65
CA LEU A 54 -29.24 11.78 -10.67
C LEU A 54 -28.90 12.32 -9.28
N LYS A 55 -27.68 12.10 -8.80
CA LYS A 55 -27.20 12.57 -7.50
C LYS A 55 -27.20 14.10 -7.41
N LYS A 56 -26.74 14.78 -8.46
CA LYS A 56 -26.81 16.26 -8.57
C LYS A 56 -28.26 16.79 -8.50
N ARG A 57 -29.22 16.08 -9.09
CA ARG A 57 -30.66 16.40 -8.97
C ARG A 57 -31.18 16.19 -7.55
N GLN A 58 -30.82 15.09 -6.91
CA GLN A 58 -31.23 14.77 -5.53
C GLN A 58 -30.63 15.73 -4.50
N ASP A 59 -29.34 16.06 -4.61
CA ASP A 59 -28.68 17.03 -3.72
C ASP A 59 -29.26 18.44 -3.88
N GLY A 60 -29.59 18.84 -5.12
CA GLY A 60 -30.31 20.09 -5.39
C GLY A 60 -31.72 20.13 -4.79
N GLN A 61 -32.44 19.00 -4.79
CA GLN A 61 -33.76 18.89 -4.14
C GLN A 61 -33.67 18.87 -2.60
N ALA A 62 -32.56 18.38 -2.05
CA ALA A 62 -32.31 18.32 -0.60
C ALA A 62 -31.66 19.60 -0.03
N GLY A 63 -31.51 20.66 -0.82
CA GLY A 63 -30.86 21.91 -0.40
C GLY A 63 -29.36 21.78 -0.09
N LYS A 64 -28.73 20.67 -0.48
CA LYS A 64 -27.29 20.46 -0.31
C LYS A 64 -26.53 21.23 -1.39
N ARG A 65 -25.49 21.97 -0.99
CA ARG A 65 -24.57 22.58 -1.97
C ARG A 65 -23.91 21.48 -2.80
N ALA A 66 -24.05 21.57 -4.12
CA ALA A 66 -23.30 20.73 -5.04
C ALA A 66 -21.80 20.93 -4.77
N LYS A 67 -21.07 19.85 -4.48
CA LYS A 67 -19.62 19.89 -4.30
C LYS A 67 -18.99 20.11 -5.69
N PRO A 68 -18.30 21.24 -5.94
CA PRO A 68 -17.80 21.59 -7.28
C PRO A 68 -16.87 20.52 -7.88
N ASP A 69 -16.14 19.84 -7.02
CA ASP A 69 -15.14 18.81 -7.27
C ASP A 69 -15.68 17.37 -7.18
N GLN A 70 -16.94 17.18 -6.77
CA GLN A 70 -17.64 15.88 -6.73
C GLN A 70 -16.79 14.73 -6.12
N PRO A 71 -16.19 14.91 -4.92
CA PRO A 71 -15.26 13.94 -4.33
C PRO A 71 -15.91 12.59 -4.04
N ASP A 72 -17.22 12.57 -3.84
CA ASP A 72 -18.03 11.38 -3.68
C ASP A 72 -18.09 10.54 -4.96
N LEU A 73 -18.12 11.17 -6.12
CA LEU A 73 -18.14 10.47 -7.41
C LEU A 73 -16.75 9.99 -7.82
N PHE A 74 -15.72 10.74 -7.45
CA PHE A 74 -14.34 10.25 -7.53
C PHE A 74 -14.15 8.99 -6.68
N ALA A 75 -14.69 8.95 -5.46
CA ALA A 75 -14.65 7.77 -4.61
C ALA A 75 -15.44 6.59 -5.23
N GLU A 76 -16.62 6.82 -5.80
CA GLU A 76 -17.39 5.80 -6.53
C GLU A 76 -16.62 5.26 -7.75
N PHE A 77 -15.98 6.14 -8.53
CA PHE A 77 -15.13 5.75 -9.65
C PHE A 77 -13.95 4.89 -9.18
N HIS A 78 -13.20 5.35 -8.18
CA HIS A 78 -12.07 4.60 -7.60
C HIS A 78 -12.49 3.24 -7.05
N LYS A 79 -13.69 3.15 -6.47
CA LYS A 79 -14.27 1.86 -6.06
C LYS A 79 -14.55 0.98 -7.29
N SER A 80 -15.22 1.50 -8.32
CA SER A 80 -15.63 0.74 -9.51
C SER A 80 -14.48 0.15 -10.33
N ILE A 81 -13.30 0.78 -10.31
CA ILE A 81 -12.09 0.27 -11.00
C ILE A 81 -11.36 -0.79 -10.17
N ARG A 82 -11.70 -0.94 -8.88
CA ARG A 82 -11.14 -1.93 -7.94
C ARG A 82 -12.08 -3.10 -7.67
N THR A 83 -13.35 -3.00 -8.07
CA THR A 83 -14.38 -4.03 -7.91
C THR A 83 -14.48 -4.87 -9.19
N ARG A 84 -14.42 -6.20 -9.04
CA ARG A 84 -14.61 -7.15 -10.15
C ARG A 84 -16.06 -7.16 -10.63
N ASP A 85 -16.30 -7.64 -11.85
CA ASP A 85 -17.64 -7.70 -12.41
C ASP A 85 -18.50 -8.71 -11.64
N GLY A 86 -19.74 -8.32 -11.32
CA GLY A 86 -20.64 -9.09 -10.45
C GLY A 86 -20.43 -8.91 -8.95
N GLU A 87 -19.37 -8.22 -8.53
CA GLU A 87 -19.13 -7.90 -7.11
C GLU A 87 -19.66 -6.50 -6.75
N SER A 88 -20.07 -6.33 -5.49
CA SER A 88 -20.52 -5.04 -4.95
C SER A 88 -19.39 -4.22 -4.31
N GLU A 89 -18.27 -4.86 -3.97
CA GLU A 89 -17.11 -4.29 -3.26
C GLU A 89 -15.80 -4.88 -3.81
N PRO A 90 -14.67 -4.15 -3.74
CA PRO A 90 -13.36 -4.72 -4.06
C PRO A 90 -13.04 -5.94 -3.17
N ALA A 91 -12.93 -7.13 -3.75
CA ALA A 91 -12.55 -8.36 -3.05
C ALA A 91 -11.19 -8.89 -3.53
N TYR A 92 -10.11 -8.25 -3.10
CA TYR A 92 -8.77 -8.81 -3.28
C TYR A 92 -8.42 -9.77 -2.15
N PRO A 93 -7.87 -10.97 -2.43
CA PRO A 93 -7.40 -11.87 -1.40
C PRO A 93 -6.26 -11.21 -0.60
N LEU A 94 -6.06 -11.66 0.64
CA LEU A 94 -4.93 -11.19 1.44
C LEU A 94 -3.61 -11.49 0.72
N ASN A 95 -2.65 -10.59 0.82
CA ASN A 95 -1.33 -10.69 0.17
C ASN A 95 -1.33 -10.71 -1.37
N TYR A 96 -2.45 -10.36 -2.04
CA TYR A 96 -2.53 -10.39 -3.51
C TYR A 96 -1.43 -9.57 -4.20
N LYS A 97 -1.00 -8.45 -3.59
CA LYS A 97 0.07 -7.60 -4.13
C LYS A 97 1.37 -8.34 -4.29
N MET A 98 1.72 -9.19 -3.32
CA MET A 98 2.91 -10.03 -3.39
C MET A 98 2.74 -11.14 -4.44
N THR A 99 1.56 -11.75 -4.53
CA THR A 99 1.24 -12.75 -5.56
C THR A 99 1.40 -12.17 -6.97
N GLU A 100 0.84 -10.99 -7.23
CA GLU A 100 0.95 -10.35 -8.54
C GLU A 100 2.38 -9.89 -8.86
N LEU A 101 3.13 -9.39 -7.85
CA LEU A 101 4.55 -9.07 -8.02
C LEU A 101 5.37 -10.31 -8.40
N GLN A 102 5.14 -11.44 -7.74
CA GLN A 102 5.82 -12.70 -8.04
C GLN A 102 5.49 -13.20 -9.44
N LYS A 103 4.21 -13.16 -9.84
CA LYS A 103 3.80 -13.50 -11.23
C LYS A 103 4.51 -12.61 -12.24
N ALA A 104 4.55 -11.30 -12.02
CA ALA A 104 5.22 -10.35 -12.92
C ALA A 104 6.72 -10.63 -13.05
N ARG A 105 7.38 -11.01 -11.95
CA ARG A 105 8.80 -11.42 -11.95
C ARG A 105 9.03 -12.74 -12.68
N GLN A 106 8.13 -13.71 -12.56
CA GLN A 106 8.22 -15.00 -13.24
C GLN A 106 7.97 -14.90 -14.76
N LEU A 107 7.08 -14.01 -15.18
CA LEU A 107 6.79 -13.76 -16.60
C LEU A 107 7.94 -13.03 -17.31
N HIS A 108 8.89 -12.47 -16.56
CA HIS A 108 10.04 -11.75 -17.10
C HIS A 108 11.05 -12.72 -17.74
N THR A 109 10.81 -13.03 -19.01
CA THR A 109 11.73 -13.79 -19.89
C THR A 109 12.54 -12.88 -20.82
N ALA A 110 12.27 -11.58 -20.80
CA ALA A 110 12.99 -10.59 -21.60
C ALA A 110 14.35 -10.25 -20.97
N PRO A 111 15.38 -9.92 -21.78
CA PRO A 111 16.66 -9.44 -21.26
C PRO A 111 16.46 -8.21 -20.38
N THR A 112 17.17 -8.14 -19.26
CA THR A 112 17.13 -7.01 -18.33
C THR A 112 17.61 -5.74 -19.04
N VAL A 113 16.67 -4.94 -19.55
CA VAL A 113 16.97 -3.61 -20.07
C VAL A 113 17.06 -2.66 -18.88
N THR A 114 18.23 -2.09 -18.66
CA THR A 114 18.38 -1.00 -17.69
C THR A 114 17.82 0.27 -18.32
N LEU A 115 16.62 0.66 -17.90
CA LEU A 115 16.02 1.93 -18.31
C LEU A 115 16.51 3.06 -17.38
N PRO A 116 16.87 4.23 -17.92
CA PRO A 116 17.24 5.38 -17.11
C PRO A 116 15.98 5.99 -16.49
N TRP A 117 15.59 5.49 -15.33
CA TRP A 117 14.48 6.06 -14.56
C TRP A 117 14.92 7.40 -13.96
N GLN A 118 14.24 8.48 -14.35
CA GLN A 118 14.45 9.81 -13.79
C GLN A 118 13.20 10.24 -13.03
N ALA A 119 13.36 10.63 -11.77
CA ALA A 119 12.30 11.22 -10.98
C ALA A 119 11.83 12.54 -11.65
N ARG A 120 10.54 12.66 -11.91
CA ARG A 120 9.93 13.85 -12.54
C ARG A 120 9.32 14.83 -11.52
N GLY A 121 9.47 14.55 -10.23
CA GLY A 121 8.82 15.30 -9.16
C GLY A 121 7.33 14.96 -9.01
N PRO A 122 6.57 15.81 -8.29
CA PRO A 122 6.99 17.11 -7.74
C PRO A 122 8.03 16.98 -6.63
N GLY A 123 9.11 17.78 -6.68
CA GLY A 123 10.10 17.89 -5.60
C GLY A 123 9.69 18.87 -4.49
N ASN A 124 8.57 19.57 -4.67
CA ASN A 124 8.08 20.63 -3.80
C ASN A 124 6.78 20.26 -3.06
N VAL A 125 6.27 19.04 -3.25
CA VAL A 125 5.10 18.53 -2.52
C VAL A 125 5.57 17.35 -1.69
N GLY A 126 5.48 17.50 -0.37
CA GLY A 126 5.85 16.44 0.57
C GLY A 126 4.91 15.25 0.48
N GLY A 127 5.44 14.04 0.67
CA GLY A 127 4.68 12.85 0.95
C GLY A 127 4.41 12.66 2.44
N ARG A 128 3.66 11.61 2.79
CA ARG A 128 3.41 11.24 4.18
C ARG A 128 4.35 10.11 4.60
N THR A 129 5.10 10.35 5.68
CA THR A 129 5.99 9.39 6.33
C THR A 129 5.49 9.13 7.74
N ARG A 130 5.57 7.88 8.20
CA ARG A 130 5.12 7.51 9.56
C ARG A 130 6.15 6.75 10.38
N GLY A 131 7.02 6.00 9.73
CA GLY A 131 8.19 5.41 10.36
C GLY A 131 9.43 6.23 10.03
N ILE A 132 10.23 6.58 11.02
CA ILE A 132 11.57 7.12 10.83
C ILE A 132 12.50 6.52 11.88
N ILE A 133 13.71 6.14 11.45
CA ILE A 133 14.80 5.73 12.33
C ILE A 133 16.02 6.56 11.94
N VAL A 134 16.64 7.22 12.91
CA VAL A 134 17.99 7.76 12.76
C VAL A 134 18.94 6.67 13.21
N ASP A 135 19.89 6.30 12.36
CA ASP A 135 20.79 5.20 12.62
C ASP A 135 21.72 5.50 13.80
N PRO A 136 21.64 4.74 14.90
CA PRO A 136 22.43 4.98 16.10
C PRO A 136 23.93 4.68 15.94
N ASP A 137 24.33 3.81 14.98
CA ASP A 137 25.77 3.53 14.76
C ASP A 137 26.38 4.42 13.67
N ASP A 138 25.63 5.39 13.11
CA ASP A 138 26.22 6.45 12.30
C ASP A 138 26.61 7.64 13.19
N PRO A 139 27.91 7.86 13.46
CA PRO A 139 28.37 8.95 14.33
C PRO A 139 28.10 10.34 13.75
N THR A 140 27.77 10.43 12.46
CA THR A 140 27.41 11.70 11.81
C THR A 140 25.91 12.00 11.89
N HIS A 141 25.09 11.01 12.28
CA HIS A 141 23.63 11.09 12.30
C HIS A 141 23.00 11.45 10.94
N ASN A 142 23.67 11.11 9.83
CA ASN A 142 23.18 11.39 8.48
C ASN A 142 22.40 10.23 7.87
N THR A 143 22.56 9.03 8.43
CA THR A 143 21.93 7.80 7.94
C THR A 143 20.56 7.60 8.58
N TRP A 144 19.50 7.70 7.80
CA TRP A 144 18.12 7.49 8.28
C TRP A 144 17.37 6.46 7.44
N PHE A 145 16.38 5.83 8.04
CA PHE A 145 15.41 4.97 7.38
C PHE A 145 14.02 5.58 7.50
N ALA A 146 13.22 5.56 6.43
CA ALA A 146 11.88 6.11 6.40
C ALA A 146 10.88 5.12 5.79
N GLY A 147 9.77 4.89 6.51
CA GLY A 147 8.61 4.15 6.03
C GLY A 147 7.59 5.11 5.44
N SER A 148 7.36 4.99 4.13
CA SER A 148 6.49 5.89 3.38
C SER A 148 5.07 5.35 3.26
N VAL A 149 4.08 6.23 3.49
CA VAL A 149 2.67 5.99 3.14
C VAL A 149 2.39 6.36 1.67
N GLY A 150 3.42 6.21 0.84
CA GLY A 150 3.35 6.00 -0.61
C GLY A 150 4.10 4.74 -1.04
N GLY A 151 4.52 3.91 -0.08
CA GLY A 151 5.17 2.62 -0.27
C GLY A 151 6.68 2.61 -0.04
N GLY A 152 7.16 1.44 0.37
CA GLY A 152 8.57 1.13 0.53
C GLY A 152 9.22 1.62 1.82
N VAL A 153 10.45 1.17 2.01
CA VAL A 153 11.42 1.62 3.02
C VAL A 153 12.54 2.32 2.28
N TRP A 154 12.83 3.55 2.70
CA TRP A 154 13.79 4.43 2.05
C TRP A 154 14.95 4.70 2.99
N LYS A 155 16.17 4.76 2.44
CA LYS A 155 17.39 5.09 3.19
C LYS A 155 18.02 6.37 2.64
N THR A 156 18.45 7.24 3.53
CA THR A 156 19.34 8.38 3.25
C THR A 156 20.66 8.16 3.97
N THR A 157 21.74 8.74 3.46
CA THR A 157 23.06 8.83 4.13
C THR A 157 23.57 10.27 4.14
N ASP A 158 22.69 11.24 3.88
CA ASP A 158 23.00 12.66 3.71
C ASP A 158 21.96 13.55 4.42
N ALA A 159 21.45 13.08 5.56
CA ALA A 159 20.45 13.76 6.40
C ALA A 159 19.18 14.16 5.62
N GLY A 160 18.75 13.30 4.70
CA GLY A 160 17.50 13.44 3.96
C GLY A 160 17.59 14.30 2.71
N ALA A 161 18.78 14.71 2.26
CA ALA A 161 18.96 15.42 1.00
C ALA A 161 18.65 14.52 -0.21
N SER A 162 18.95 13.23 -0.11
CA SER A 162 18.58 12.21 -1.09
C SER A 162 18.17 10.89 -0.43
N TRP A 163 17.35 10.11 -1.14
CA TRP A 163 16.77 8.87 -0.65
C TRP A 163 16.85 7.77 -1.69
N VAL A 164 17.19 6.56 -1.25
CA VAL A 164 17.22 5.33 -2.05
C VAL A 164 16.16 4.38 -1.53
N ASN A 165 15.31 3.85 -2.41
CA ASN A 165 14.37 2.79 -2.05
C ASN A 165 15.15 1.49 -1.79
N LYS A 166 15.03 0.94 -0.60
CA LYS A 166 15.70 -0.30 -0.16
C LYS A 166 14.77 -1.51 -0.09
N SER A 167 13.52 -1.36 -0.47
CA SER A 167 12.54 -2.46 -0.45
C SER A 167 11.76 -2.57 -1.77
N PRO A 168 12.42 -2.70 -2.94
CA PRO A 168 11.73 -2.89 -4.22
C PRO A 168 10.86 -4.16 -4.28
N GLU A 169 11.07 -5.10 -3.36
CA GLU A 169 10.29 -6.32 -3.15
C GLU A 169 9.04 -6.15 -2.29
N LEU A 170 8.83 -4.98 -1.68
CA LEU A 170 7.67 -4.66 -0.85
C LEU A 170 6.65 -3.89 -1.70
N PRO A 171 5.59 -4.54 -2.23
CA PRO A 171 4.62 -3.91 -3.13
C PRO A 171 3.53 -3.10 -2.42
N ASN A 172 3.48 -3.15 -1.09
CA ASN A 172 2.51 -2.43 -0.29
C ASN A 172 2.80 -0.91 -0.26
N LEU A 173 1.76 -0.09 -0.42
CA LEU A 173 1.88 1.37 -0.44
C LEU A 173 1.73 2.03 0.94
N ALA A 174 1.56 1.25 2.00
CA ALA A 174 1.36 1.73 3.36
C ALA A 174 2.40 1.11 4.29
N THR A 175 3.67 1.51 4.18
CA THR A 175 4.69 1.19 5.17
C THR A 175 4.60 2.22 6.30
N THR A 176 3.99 1.84 7.42
CA THR A 176 3.55 2.77 8.46
C THR A 176 4.37 2.67 9.74
N VAL A 177 5.08 1.56 9.94
CA VAL A 177 5.87 1.29 11.15
C VAL A 177 7.29 0.91 10.74
N LEU A 178 8.28 1.47 11.44
CA LEU A 178 9.66 0.97 11.44
C LEU A 178 10.10 0.80 12.91
N ALA A 179 10.76 -0.31 13.22
CA ALA A 179 11.32 -0.58 14.54
C ALA A 179 12.67 -1.29 14.39
N MET A 180 13.73 -0.72 14.97
CA MET A 180 15.08 -1.29 14.98
C MET A 180 15.38 -1.88 16.36
N ALA A 181 16.03 -3.04 16.40
CA ALA A 181 16.36 -3.70 17.66
C ALA A 181 17.62 -3.06 18.29
N GLU A 182 17.54 -2.66 19.57
CA GLU A 182 18.69 -2.10 20.30
C GLU A 182 19.80 -3.15 20.54
N SER A 183 19.45 -4.42 20.69
CA SER A 183 20.42 -5.50 20.87
C SER A 183 21.22 -5.82 19.59
N ASN A 184 20.72 -5.43 18.41
CA ASN A 184 21.35 -5.64 17.12
C ASN A 184 20.71 -4.73 16.04
N HIS A 185 21.39 -3.64 15.67
CA HIS A 185 20.88 -2.67 14.70
C HIS A 185 20.80 -3.18 13.25
N ASP A 186 21.34 -4.37 12.95
CA ASP A 186 21.09 -5.03 11.65
C ASP A 186 19.63 -5.49 11.52
N ILE A 187 18.93 -5.68 12.65
CA ILE A 187 17.55 -6.17 12.68
C ILE A 187 16.59 -4.98 12.70
N ILE A 188 15.80 -4.86 11.63
CA ILE A 188 14.75 -3.85 11.51
C ILE A 188 13.45 -4.52 11.06
N TYR A 189 12.35 -4.19 11.71
CA TYR A 189 11.00 -4.61 11.33
C TYR A 189 10.24 -3.46 10.68
N ALA A 190 9.49 -3.77 9.63
CA ALA A 190 8.59 -2.85 8.95
C ALA A 190 7.15 -3.40 8.99
N GLY A 191 6.24 -2.63 9.59
CA GLY A 191 4.82 -2.94 9.61
C GLY A 191 4.09 -2.28 8.45
N THR A 192 3.16 -3.00 7.84
CA THR A 192 2.36 -2.47 6.73
C THR A 192 0.87 -2.35 7.07
N GLY A 193 0.20 -1.47 6.34
CA GLY A 193 -1.22 -1.19 6.46
C GLY A 193 -1.51 0.05 7.29
N GLU A 194 -2.63 0.69 6.97
CA GLU A 194 -3.06 1.92 7.65
C GLU A 194 -4.35 1.72 8.46
N GLY A 195 -4.21 1.48 9.77
CA GLY A 195 -5.32 1.21 10.70
C GLY A 195 -6.19 2.41 11.10
N PHE A 196 -5.97 3.58 10.50
CA PHE A 196 -6.63 4.85 10.84
C PHE A 196 -7.80 5.17 9.89
N PHE A 197 -7.94 4.44 8.78
CA PHE A 197 -9.08 4.47 7.85
C PHE A 197 -9.41 5.87 7.26
N ASN A 198 -8.38 6.67 6.99
CA ASN A 198 -8.45 7.79 6.06
C ASN A 198 -8.82 7.31 4.64
N ALA A 199 -9.24 8.23 3.77
CA ALA A 199 -9.82 7.90 2.46
C ALA A 199 -8.85 7.12 1.53
N ASP A 200 -7.56 7.35 1.68
CA ASP A 200 -6.45 6.70 0.97
C ASP A 200 -5.84 5.51 1.74
N ALA A 201 -6.42 5.10 2.88
CA ALA A 201 -5.89 3.99 3.67
C ALA A 201 -5.88 2.68 2.89
N VAL A 202 -4.71 2.03 2.86
CA VAL A 202 -4.50 0.75 2.18
C VAL A 202 -4.26 -0.34 3.22
N ALA A 203 -4.85 -1.51 2.95
CA ALA A 203 -4.57 -2.73 3.69
C ALA A 203 -3.09 -3.14 3.58
N GLY A 204 -2.50 -3.52 4.69
CA GLY A 204 -1.17 -4.11 4.80
C GLY A 204 -1.11 -5.52 4.22
N ASP A 205 0.12 -5.99 4.06
CA ASP A 205 0.49 -7.37 3.74
C ASP A 205 1.36 -7.94 4.89
N GLY A 206 1.07 -7.56 6.14
CA GLY A 206 1.80 -8.06 7.31
C GLY A 206 3.08 -7.30 7.67
N ILE A 207 4.02 -8.02 8.29
CA ILE A 207 5.29 -7.51 8.81
C ILE A 207 6.44 -8.00 7.94
N TRP A 208 7.40 -7.13 7.69
CA TRP A 208 8.65 -7.40 7.00
C TRP A 208 9.82 -7.26 7.97
N LYS A 209 10.89 -8.02 7.75
CA LYS A 209 12.12 -8.00 8.54
C LYS A 209 13.33 -7.82 7.60
N SER A 210 14.24 -6.94 7.99
CA SER A 210 15.61 -6.90 7.51
C SER A 210 16.53 -7.45 8.58
N SER A 211 17.58 -8.13 8.16
CA SER A 211 18.66 -8.66 9.02
C SER A 211 20.04 -8.15 8.57
N ASP A 212 20.05 -7.08 7.77
CA ASP A 212 21.22 -6.47 7.15
C ASP A 212 21.11 -4.93 7.14
N ARG A 213 20.54 -4.38 8.22
CA ARG A 213 20.45 -2.94 8.48
C ARG A 213 19.67 -2.19 7.39
N GLY A 214 18.56 -2.79 6.98
CA GLY A 214 17.61 -2.24 6.03
C GLY A 214 18.05 -2.29 4.57
N GLU A 215 19.08 -3.06 4.23
CA GLU A 215 19.55 -3.22 2.83
C GLU A 215 18.66 -4.17 2.02
N THR A 216 18.16 -5.24 2.65
CA THR A 216 17.17 -6.17 2.06
C THR A 216 16.05 -6.49 3.04
N TRP A 217 14.85 -6.77 2.51
CA TRP A 217 13.66 -7.05 3.32
C TRP A 217 13.00 -8.37 2.93
N THR A 218 12.59 -9.14 3.94
CA THR A 218 11.83 -10.38 3.78
C THR A 218 10.50 -10.28 4.52
N GLN A 219 9.41 -10.63 3.85
CA GLN A 219 8.08 -10.72 4.46
C GLN A 219 8.04 -11.90 5.44
N LEU A 220 7.53 -11.67 6.67
CA LEU A 220 7.32 -12.75 7.63
C LEU A 220 6.11 -13.58 7.22
N SER A 221 6.35 -14.86 6.89
CA SER A 221 5.32 -15.80 6.42
C SER A 221 4.15 -15.96 7.40
N SER A 222 4.43 -15.89 8.70
CA SER A 222 3.47 -15.94 9.80
C SER A 222 2.44 -14.81 9.79
N THR A 223 2.73 -13.71 9.10
CA THR A 223 1.87 -12.51 9.02
C THR A 223 1.32 -12.26 7.61
N ALA A 224 1.98 -12.77 6.57
CA ALA A 224 1.68 -12.50 5.17
C ALA A 224 0.23 -12.81 4.78
N SER A 225 -0.28 -13.97 5.21
CA SER A 225 -1.65 -14.42 4.94
C SER A 225 -2.50 -14.47 6.22
N ASN A 226 -2.15 -13.67 7.22
CA ASN A 226 -2.91 -13.56 8.46
C ASN A 226 -3.72 -12.24 8.50
N PRO A 227 -5.07 -12.30 8.52
CA PRO A 227 -5.90 -11.10 8.52
C PRO A 227 -5.70 -10.20 9.75
N ASP A 228 -5.19 -10.74 10.85
CA ASP A 228 -4.88 -9.96 12.06
C ASP A 228 -3.77 -8.92 11.83
N PHE A 229 -2.87 -9.18 10.87
CA PHE A 229 -1.74 -8.31 10.54
C PHE A 229 -2.02 -7.42 9.31
N LYS A 230 -3.29 -7.27 8.92
CA LYS A 230 -3.70 -6.35 7.84
C LYS A 230 -3.42 -4.88 8.18
N TYR A 231 -3.40 -4.54 9.47
CA TYR A 231 -3.15 -3.18 9.95
C TYR A 231 -2.19 -3.25 11.13
N VAL A 232 -0.89 -3.22 10.84
CA VAL A 232 0.16 -3.18 11.86
C VAL A 232 0.36 -1.73 12.28
N ASN A 233 0.03 -1.39 13.52
CA ASN A 233 0.00 0.00 13.98
C ASN A 233 1.25 0.39 14.79
N ARG A 234 1.85 -0.56 15.52
CA ARG A 234 3.12 -0.38 16.23
C ARG A 234 3.85 -1.70 16.41
N ILE A 235 5.17 -1.65 16.41
CA ILE A 235 6.08 -2.75 16.75
C ILE A 235 7.06 -2.22 17.80
N VAL A 236 7.28 -3.00 18.86
CA VAL A 236 8.35 -2.77 19.84
C VAL A 236 9.14 -4.06 20.02
N ILE A 237 10.43 -3.92 20.28
CA ILE A 237 11.38 -5.03 20.34
C ILE A 237 12.03 -4.98 21.72
N ASP A 238 12.26 -6.14 22.34
CA ASP A 238 12.97 -6.21 23.62
C ASP A 238 14.41 -5.68 23.44
N PRO A 239 14.84 -4.71 24.25
CA PRO A 239 16.15 -4.08 24.09
C PRO A 239 17.32 -5.05 24.34
N ALA A 240 17.10 -6.15 25.07
CA ALA A 240 18.11 -7.16 25.33
C ALA A 240 18.06 -8.35 24.35
N ASN A 241 16.95 -8.52 23.61
CA ASN A 241 16.76 -9.67 22.73
C ASN A 241 15.85 -9.38 21.54
N ALA A 242 16.45 -9.20 20.36
CA ALA A 242 15.76 -8.96 19.10
C ALA A 242 14.72 -10.04 18.69
N GLU A 243 14.76 -11.23 19.30
CA GLU A 243 13.78 -12.30 19.04
C GLU A 243 12.44 -12.07 19.77
N ILE A 244 12.42 -11.26 20.84
CA ILE A 244 11.19 -10.92 21.55
C ILE A 244 10.60 -9.65 20.96
N VAL A 245 9.48 -9.79 20.26
CA VAL A 245 8.82 -8.69 19.54
C VAL A 245 7.36 -8.62 19.95
N VAL A 246 6.85 -7.41 20.18
CA VAL A 246 5.43 -7.18 20.43
C VAL A 246 4.89 -6.25 19.35
N SER A 247 3.78 -6.63 18.75
CA SER A 247 3.09 -5.87 17.70
C SER A 247 1.66 -5.61 18.13
N VAL A 248 1.17 -4.40 17.86
CA VAL A 248 -0.26 -4.07 18.02
C VAL A 248 -0.90 -3.87 16.66
N THR A 249 -2.10 -4.40 16.53
CA THR A 249 -2.89 -4.33 15.29
C THR A 249 -4.31 -3.86 15.59
N ASN A 250 -5.14 -3.82 14.55
CA ASN A 250 -6.56 -3.55 14.75
C ASN A 250 -7.32 -4.66 15.49
N THR A 251 -6.78 -5.87 15.57
CA THR A 251 -7.47 -7.03 16.15
C THR A 251 -6.95 -7.43 17.53
N GLY A 252 -5.73 -7.01 17.91
CA GLY A 252 -5.17 -7.38 19.21
C GLY A 252 -3.71 -6.96 19.40
N ILE A 253 -3.16 -7.40 20.53
CA ILE A 253 -1.74 -7.32 20.84
C ILE A 253 -1.14 -8.71 20.67
N PHE A 254 -0.04 -8.79 19.92
CA PHE A 254 0.64 -10.03 19.58
C PHE A 254 2.07 -10.00 20.09
N ARG A 255 2.54 -11.14 20.58
CA ARG A 255 3.92 -11.34 21.01
C ARG A 255 4.56 -12.50 20.24
N SER A 256 5.79 -12.29 19.82
CA SER A 256 6.70 -13.31 19.29
C SER A 256 7.89 -13.46 20.25
N THR A 257 8.47 -14.66 20.29
CA THR A 257 9.70 -15.00 21.03
C THR A 257 10.76 -15.63 20.14
N ASP A 258 10.55 -15.57 18.81
CA ASP A 258 11.37 -16.20 17.77
C ASP A 258 11.49 -15.28 16.54
N GLY A 259 11.55 -13.98 16.81
CA GLY A 259 11.87 -12.96 15.81
C GLY A 259 10.77 -12.77 14.78
N GLY A 260 9.53 -13.15 15.12
CA GLY A 260 8.35 -13.06 14.28
C GLY A 260 8.08 -14.31 13.45
N SER A 261 8.79 -15.42 13.67
CA SER A 261 8.51 -16.70 13.02
C SER A 261 7.15 -17.26 13.47
N ASN A 262 6.78 -17.05 14.73
CA ASN A 262 5.47 -17.34 15.28
C ASN A 262 4.97 -16.17 16.14
N TRP A 263 3.65 -16.01 16.21
CA TRP A 263 2.99 -14.97 17.00
C TRP A 263 1.88 -15.57 17.86
N THR A 264 1.83 -15.16 19.11
CA THR A 264 0.72 -15.46 20.03
C THR A 264 -0.03 -14.18 20.32
N MET A 265 -1.35 -14.19 20.12
CA MET A 265 -2.22 -13.09 20.53
C MET A 265 -2.35 -13.11 22.06
N VAL A 266 -1.85 -12.08 22.72
CA VAL A 266 -1.78 -11.99 24.20
C VAL A 266 -2.87 -11.10 24.80
N PHE A 267 -3.53 -10.28 23.98
CA PHE A 267 -4.63 -9.43 24.42
C PHE A 267 -5.65 -9.21 23.30
N THR A 268 -6.94 -9.41 23.62
CA THR A 268 -8.05 -9.42 22.64
C THR A 268 -9.28 -8.63 23.07
N ALA A 269 -9.31 -8.13 24.31
CA ALA A 269 -10.49 -7.49 24.88
C ALA A 269 -10.78 -6.09 24.30
N GLY A 270 -9.89 -5.57 23.46
CA GLY A 270 -10.00 -4.26 22.81
C GLY A 270 -9.88 -4.34 21.29
N HIS A 271 -10.03 -3.20 20.63
CA HIS A 271 -10.03 -3.07 19.18
C HIS A 271 -9.21 -1.85 18.75
N ARG A 272 -8.51 -1.94 17.61
CA ARG A 272 -7.79 -0.79 17.05
C ARG A 272 -6.77 -0.19 18.02
N PHE A 273 -5.87 -1.02 18.53
CA PHE A 273 -4.72 -0.54 19.29
C PHE A 273 -3.85 0.33 18.39
N GLN A 274 -3.59 1.57 18.81
CA GLN A 274 -2.96 2.58 17.95
C GLN A 274 -1.48 2.75 18.24
N ASP A 275 -1.08 2.59 19.50
CA ASP A 275 0.30 2.73 19.92
C ASP A 275 0.64 1.72 21.02
N LEU A 276 1.94 1.50 21.18
CA LEU A 276 2.53 0.62 22.17
C LEU A 276 3.90 1.16 22.57
N ILE A 277 4.11 1.34 23.86
CA ILE A 277 5.41 1.70 24.43
C ILE A 277 5.79 0.70 25.50
N ALA A 278 7.07 0.32 25.52
CA ALA A 278 7.62 -0.47 26.62
C ALA A 278 8.12 0.46 27.73
N ASN A 279 8.02 0.02 28.98
CA ASN A 279 8.73 0.66 30.07
C ASN A 279 10.25 0.52 29.83
N PRO A 280 11.01 1.63 29.78
CA PRO A 280 12.44 1.59 29.45
C PRO A 280 13.29 0.84 30.49
N GLN A 281 12.78 0.65 31.71
CA GLN A 281 13.47 -0.08 32.77
C GLN A 281 13.05 -1.55 32.87
N ASN A 282 11.91 -1.92 32.26
CA ASN A 282 11.36 -3.27 32.35
C ASN A 282 10.47 -3.58 31.16
N PHE A 283 11.01 -4.29 30.17
CA PHE A 283 10.27 -4.66 28.96
C PHE A 283 9.05 -5.57 29.23
N ASN A 284 8.94 -6.18 30.41
CA ASN A 284 7.73 -6.95 30.79
C ASN A 284 6.53 -6.06 31.14
N THR A 285 6.71 -4.74 31.22
CA THR A 285 5.64 -3.77 31.40
C THR A 285 5.50 -2.92 30.14
N LEU A 286 4.37 -3.06 29.45
CA LEU A 286 4.06 -2.27 28.26
C LEU A 286 2.74 -1.53 28.45
N PHE A 287 2.63 -0.37 27.81
CA PHE A 287 1.43 0.45 27.78
C PHE A 287 0.94 0.53 26.34
N ALA A 288 -0.30 0.16 26.09
CA ALA A 288 -0.94 0.22 24.79
C ALA A 288 -2.12 1.18 24.85
N SER A 289 -2.34 1.93 23.77
CA SER A 289 -3.48 2.84 23.63
C SER A 289 -4.55 2.22 22.75
N GLU A 290 -5.79 2.23 23.22
CA GLU A 290 -6.95 1.76 22.46
C GLU A 290 -7.73 2.93 21.86
N ASN A 291 -8.07 2.83 20.58
CA ASN A 291 -8.82 3.87 19.88
C ASN A 291 -10.15 4.18 20.60
N ASN A 292 -10.43 5.48 20.80
CA ASN A 292 -11.61 6.01 21.52
C ASN A 292 -11.68 5.68 23.03
N ILE A 293 -10.65 5.08 23.61
CA ILE A 293 -10.61 4.79 25.05
C ILE A 293 -9.46 5.56 25.73
N GLY A 294 -8.26 5.50 25.16
CA GLY A 294 -7.04 6.07 25.75
C GLY A 294 -5.85 5.17 25.52
#